data_AF-A0A936AA25-F1
#
_entry.id   AF-A0A936AA25-F1
#
_cell.length_a   1.000
_cell.length_b   1.000
_cell.length_c   1.000
_cell.angle_alpha   90.00
_cell.angle_beta   90.00
_cell.angle_gamma   90.00
#
_symmetry.space_group_name_H-M   'P 1'
#
loop_
_entity.id
_entity.type
_entity.pdbx_description
1 polymer ?
#
loop_
_entity_poly.entity_id
_entity_poly.type
_entity_poly.pdbx_seq_one_letter_code
_entity_poly.pdbx_strand_id
1 'polypeptide(L)' 'MKPFHLPILNDEEHFLHLATTRDALAHSLSFSPKTLIRKLKAKGFILKPGLISPEDQKSIRQLLGFDIEA' A
#
# COMPACT_ATOMS: atom_id res chain seq x y z
N MET A 1 26.94 -14.55 -26.43
CA MET A 1 26.39 -14.29 -25.07
C MET A 1 24.87 -14.37 -25.16
N LYS A 2 24.21 -15.21 -24.37
CA LYS A 2 22.74 -15.27 -24.36
C LYS A 2 22.20 -13.97 -23.72
N PRO A 3 21.18 -13.32 -24.30
CA PRO A 3 20.52 -12.20 -23.64
C PRO A 3 19.86 -12.71 -22.37
N PHE A 4 20.15 -12.05 -21.25
CA PHE A 4 19.45 -12.29 -19.99
C PHE A 4 17.99 -11.84 -20.18
N HIS A 5 17.08 -12.80 -20.25
CA HIS A 5 15.66 -12.52 -20.14
C HIS A 5 15.38 -12.29 -18.66
N LEU A 6 15.34 -11.03 -18.25
CA LEU A 6 14.73 -10.66 -16.98
C LEU A 6 13.24 -10.97 -17.13
N PRO A 7 12.66 -11.85 -16.30
CA PRO A 7 11.20 -11.96 -16.25
C PRO A 7 10.70 -10.57 -15.86
N ILE A 8 9.90 -9.96 -16.74
CA ILE A 8 9.12 -8.78 -16.41
C ILE A 8 8.18 -9.26 -15.32
N LEU A 9 8.56 -9.02 -14.07
CA LEU A 9 7.71 -9.29 -12.92
C LEU A 9 6.48 -8.41 -13.14
N ASN A 10 5.31 -9.04 -13.26
CA ASN A 10 4.03 -8.34 -13.30
C ASN A 10 3.97 -7.44 -12.05
N ASP A 11 4.16 -6.14 -12.26
CA ASP A 11 4.40 -5.15 -11.21
C ASP A 11 3.18 -4.93 -10.29
N GLU A 12 2.01 -5.49 -10.60
CA GLU A 12 0.78 -5.17 -9.87
C GLU A 12 0.58 -5.97 -8.58
N GLU A 13 1.05 -7.22 -8.50
CA GLU A 13 0.86 -8.05 -7.29
C GLU A 13 1.94 -7.84 -6.22
N HIS A 14 3.10 -7.29 -6.58
CA HIS A 14 4.25 -7.20 -5.68
C HIS A 14 4.10 -6.16 -4.56
N PHE A 15 3.21 -5.17 -4.71
CA PHE A 15 3.07 -4.08 -3.74
C PHE A 15 2.34 -4.48 -2.46
N LEU A 16 1.62 -5.61 -2.46
CA LEU A 16 0.90 -6.08 -1.27
C LEU A 16 1.74 -6.98 -0.35
N HIS A 17 2.97 -7.34 -0.74
CA HIS A 17 3.79 -8.30 0.02
C HIS A 17 4.94 -7.66 0.80
N LEU A 18 5.28 -6.39 0.53
CA LEU A 18 6.37 -5.70 1.20
C LEU A 18 5.86 -4.60 2.13
N ALA A 19 6.52 -4.45 3.28
CA ALA A 19 6.25 -3.33 4.16
C ALA A 19 6.59 -2.01 3.45
N THR A 20 5.71 -1.02 3.54
CA THR A 20 5.82 0.23 2.75
C THR A 20 5.79 1.47 3.63
N THR A 21 6.19 2.61 3.08
CA THR A 21 6.09 3.89 3.80
C THR A 21 4.68 4.49 3.67
N ARG A 22 4.35 5.42 4.57
CA ARG A 22 3.08 6.18 4.50
C ARG A 22 2.92 6.90 3.17
N ASP A 23 4.01 7.46 2.66
CA ASP A 23 4.01 8.22 1.42
C ASP A 23 3.78 7.32 0.21
N ALA A 24 4.46 6.17 0.17
CA ALA A 24 4.25 5.17 -0.88
C ALA A 24 2.82 4.60 -0.87
N LEU A 25 2.28 4.28 0.31
CA LEU A 25 0.88 3.84 0.41
C LEU A 25 -0.08 4.94 -0.03
N ALA A 26 0.10 6.19 0.43
CA ALA A 26 -0.74 7.32 0.03
C ALA A 26 -0.72 7.53 -1.49
N HIS A 27 0.48 7.49 -2.09
CA HIS A 27 0.66 7.62 -3.53
C HIS A 27 -0.07 6.49 -4.29
N SER A 28 0.06 5.23 -3.84
CA SER A 28 -0.66 4.09 -4.44
C SER A 28 -2.19 4.21 -4.37
N LEU A 29 -2.71 5.01 -3.43
CA LEU A 29 -4.14 5.29 -3.26
C LEU A 29 -4.56 6.63 -3.89
N SER A 30 -3.68 7.25 -4.69
CA SER A 30 -3.90 8.57 -5.28
C SER A 30 -4.24 9.67 -4.25
N PHE A 31 -3.64 9.58 -3.05
CA PHE A 31 -3.78 10.56 -1.98
C PHE A 31 -2.47 11.26 -1.67
N SER A 32 -2.57 12.49 -1.15
CA SER A 32 -1.46 13.06 -0.39
C SER A 32 -1.32 12.36 0.98
N PRO A 33 -0.11 12.28 1.55
CA PRO A 33 0.10 11.68 2.88
C PRO A 33 -0.80 12.28 3.96
N LYS A 34 -1.00 13.60 3.92
CA LYS A 34 -1.91 14.34 4.81
C LYS A 34 -3.36 13.87 4.67
N THR A 35 -3.81 13.60 3.44
CA THR A 35 -5.17 13.11 3.17
C THR A 35 -5.36 11.69 3.66
N LEU A 36 -4.37 10.81 3.47
CA LEU A 36 -4.38 9.46 4.02
C LEU A 36 -4.52 9.50 5.55
N ILE A 37 -3.66 10.25 6.25
CA ILE A 37 -3.71 10.38 7.70
C ILE A 37 -5.07 10.92 8.17
N ARG A 38 -5.61 11.94 7.51
CA ARG A 38 -6.92 12.51 7.83
C ARG A 38 -8.05 11.48 7.70
N LYS A 39 -8.06 10.71 6.60
CA LYS A 39 -9.07 9.67 6.35
C LYS A 39 -8.97 8.54 7.38
N LEU A 40 -7.76 8.10 7.71
CA LEU A 40 -7.53 7.08 8.73
C LEU A 40 -7.97 7.53 10.12
N LYS A 41 -7.65 8.76 10.51
CA LYS A 41 -8.11 9.36 11.77
C LYS A 41 -9.64 9.46 11.83
N ALA A 42 -10.29 9.85 10.73
CA ALA A 42 -11.74 9.91 10.65
C ALA A 42 -12.42 8.53 10.81
N LYS A 43 -11.69 7.44 10.55
CA LYS A 43 -12.14 6.07 10.73
C LYS A 43 -11.67 5.45 12.06
N GLY A 44 -10.99 6.22 12.92
CA GLY A 44 -10.45 5.73 14.19
C GLY A 44 -9.24 4.79 14.05
N PHE A 45 -8.61 4.71 12.89
CA PHE A 45 -7.45 3.85 12.67
C PHE A 45 -6.16 4.55 13.10
N ILE A 46 -5.40 3.93 14.00
CA ILE A 46 -4.13 4.45 14.49
C ILE A 46 -2.99 3.73 13.77
N LEU A 47 -2.24 4.48 12.98
CA LEU A 47 -1.07 3.96 12.28
C LEU A 47 0.13 3.94 13.22
N LYS A 48 0.72 2.76 13.42
CA LYS A 48 1.95 2.61 14.22
C LYS A 48 3.12 3.37 13.58
N PRO A 49 4.12 3.82 14.37
CA PRO A 49 5.36 4.35 13.83
C PRO A 49 6.13 3.27 13.05
N GLY A 50 6.87 3.68 12.02
CA GLY A 50 7.64 2.78 11.16
C GLY A 50 6.98 2.49 9.82
N LEU A 51 7.41 1.39 9.19
CA LEU A 51 6.83 0.88 7.94
C LEU A 51 5.47 0.24 8.20
N ILE A 52 4.60 0.32 7.21
CA ILE A 52 3.26 -0.24 7.21
C ILE A 52 3.36 -1.69 6.73
N SER A 53 3.00 -2.64 7.59
CA SER A 53 3.05 -4.05 7.21
C SER A 53 2.02 -4.35 6.10
N PRO A 54 2.24 -5.40 5.30
CA PRO A 54 1.25 -5.92 4.35
C PRO A 54 -0.17 -6.04 4.92
N GLU A 55 -0.31 -6.54 6.14
CA GLU A 55 -1.61 -6.72 6.81
C GLU A 55 -2.28 -5.37 7.08
N ASP A 56 -1.53 -4.41 7.63
CA ASP A 56 -2.03 -3.06 7.87
C ASP A 56 -2.42 -2.36 6.54
N GLN A 57 -1.64 -2.57 5.47
CA GLN A 57 -1.98 -2.04 4.13
C GLN A 57 -3.32 -2.60 3.63
N LYS A 58 -3.56 -3.91 3.81
CA LYS A 58 -4.84 -4.54 3.44
C LYS A 58 -5.98 -3.96 4.27
N SER A 59 -5.83 -3.87 5.58
CA SER A 59 -6.85 -3.28 6.47
C SER A 59 -7.15 -1.83 6.12
N ILE A 60 -6.12 -1.03 5.79
CA ILE A 60 -6.28 0.37 5.37
C ILE A 60 -7.06 0.45 4.05
N ARG A 61 -6.74 -0.38 3.06
CA ARG A 61 -7.45 -0.40 1.77
C ARG A 61 -8.93 -0.75 1.96
N GLN A 62 -9.23 -1.82 2.71
CA GLN A 62 -10.59 -2.21 3.04
C GLN A 62 -11.34 -1.11 3.80
N LEU A 63 -10.71 -0.50 4.81
CA LEU A 63 -11.31 0.58 5.61
C LEU A 63 -11.66 1.82 4.77
N LEU A 64 -10.89 2.06 3.71
CA LEU A 64 -11.07 3.18 2.79
C LEU A 64 -11.95 2.83 1.58
N GLY A 65 -12.46 1.60 1.48
CA GLY A 65 -13.37 1.16 0.42
C GLY A 65 -12.67 0.84 -0.90
N PHE A 66 -11.38 0.49 -0.85
CA PHE A 66 -10.70 -0.10 -2.00
C PHE A 66 -10.85 -1.62 -1.90
N ASP A 67 -11.61 -2.20 -2.82
CA ASP A 67 -11.77 -3.65 -2.91
C ASP A 67 -10.41 -4.27 -3.24
N ILE A 68 -9.99 -5.21 -2.39
CA ILE A 68 -8.87 -6.10 -2.68
C ILE A 68 -9.55 -7.31 -3.29
N GLU A 69 -9.59 -7.39 -4.63
CA GLU A 69 -10.01 -8.62 -5.29
C GLU A 69 -9.15 -9.76 -4.74
N ALA A 70 -9.83 -10.78 -4.25
CA ALA A 70 -9.28 -11.90 -3.49
C ALA A 70 -8.68 -12.97 -4.38
#